data_AF-A0A226BX25-F1
#
_entry.id   AF-A0A226BX25-F1
#
_cell.length_a   1.000
_cell.length_b   1.000
_cell.length_c   1.000
_cell.angle_alpha   90.00
_cell.angle_beta   90.00
_cell.angle_gamma   90.00
#
_symmetry.space_group_name_H-M   'P 1'
#
loop_
_entity.id
_entity.type
_entity.pdbx_description
1 polymer ?
#
loop_
_entity_poly.entity_id
_entity_poly.type
_entity_poly.pdbx_seq_one_letter_code
_entity_poly.pdbx_strand_id
1 'polypeptide(L)'
;MLLSSIRQENKYIAVKQLHDEQQLSIVLLCAIAGISRSAYYKWTNRKETKIEAENKILIKEMVKLYEKVDETYGYRRLKRNLNKKLWKKFNHKRYISPYENCRFKISNPQEKEALRKVYSSTSQRIY
;
A
#
# COMPACT_ATOMS: atom_id res chain seq x y z
N MET A 1 -6.36 4.27 4.45
CA MET A 1 -7.26 3.84 3.34
C MET A 1 -6.42 3.25 2.23
N LEU A 2 -6.64 1.96 1.95
CA LEU A 2 -5.84 1.16 1.03
C LEU A 2 -6.13 1.58 -0.42
N LEU A 3 -5.08 1.65 -1.25
CA LEU A 3 -5.12 2.11 -2.65
C LEU A 3 -5.75 1.09 -3.60
N SER A 4 -6.47 0.11 -3.06
CA SER A 4 -7.14 -0.87 -3.87
C SER A 4 -8.35 -0.21 -4.50
N SER A 5 -8.60 -0.49 -5.77
CA SER A 5 -9.86 -0.10 -6.43
C SER A 5 -11.06 -0.90 -5.88
N ILE A 6 -10.88 -1.61 -4.75
CA ILE A 6 -11.77 -2.64 -4.26
C ILE A 6 -12.69 -2.01 -3.22
N ARG A 7 -13.97 -1.92 -3.60
CA ARG A 7 -15.02 -1.55 -2.66
C ARG A 7 -15.10 -2.61 -1.55
N GLN A 8 -15.22 -2.16 -0.30
CA GLN A 8 -15.40 -3.01 0.89
C GLN A 8 -14.23 -4.00 1.16
N GLU A 9 -13.00 -3.66 0.78
CA GLU A 9 -11.81 -4.49 1.02
C GLU A 9 -11.68 -4.97 2.48
N ASN A 10 -11.94 -4.09 3.45
CA ASN A 10 -11.88 -4.40 4.88
C ASN A 10 -12.77 -5.58 5.27
N LYS A 11 -13.95 -5.71 4.65
CA LYS A 11 -14.85 -6.85 4.92
C LYS A 11 -14.25 -8.16 4.42
N TYR A 12 -13.65 -8.16 3.23
CA TYR A 12 -13.00 -9.35 2.68
C TYR A 12 -11.80 -9.78 3.52
N ILE A 13 -11.00 -8.81 3.98
CA ILE A 13 -9.86 -9.07 4.88
C ILE A 13 -10.34 -9.71 6.18
N ALA A 14 -11.37 -9.16 6.82
CA ALA A 14 -11.92 -9.72 8.06
C ALA A 14 -12.43 -11.16 7.88
N VAL A 15 -13.17 -11.43 6.79
CA VAL A 15 -13.64 -12.80 6.47
C VAL A 15 -12.45 -13.75 6.28
N LYS A 16 -11.39 -13.31 5.61
CA LYS A 16 -10.19 -14.14 5.42
C LYS A 16 -9.48 -14.41 6.75
N GLN A 17 -9.26 -13.39 7.58
CA GLN A 17 -8.62 -13.54 8.89
C GLN A 17 -9.39 -14.51 9.80
N LEU A 18 -10.71 -14.35 9.89
CA LEU A 18 -11.56 -15.25 10.69
C LEU A 18 -11.55 -16.68 10.15
N HIS A 19 -11.48 -16.86 8.83
CA HIS A 19 -11.32 -18.18 8.23
C HIS A 19 -9.96 -18.81 8.59
N ASP A 20 -8.87 -18.05 8.50
CA ASP A 20 -7.52 -18.52 8.77
C ASP A 20 -7.32 -18.85 10.26
N GLU A 21 -7.88 -18.05 11.18
CA GLU A 21 -7.73 -18.22 12.63
C GLU A 21 -8.65 -19.31 13.21
N GLN A 22 -9.90 -19.38 12.77
CA GLN A 22 -10.94 -20.21 13.39
C GLN A 22 -11.44 -21.36 12.49
N GLN A 23 -10.87 -21.52 11.29
CA GLN A 23 -11.28 -22.50 10.26
C GLN A 23 -12.80 -22.50 9.96
N LEU A 24 -13.45 -21.36 10.15
CA LEU A 24 -14.89 -21.22 9.93
C LEU A 24 -15.23 -21.30 8.44
N SER A 25 -16.41 -21.83 8.11
CA SER A 25 -16.84 -21.91 6.71
C SER A 25 -16.97 -20.53 6.08
N ILE A 26 -16.29 -20.32 4.94
CA ILE A 26 -16.34 -19.09 4.14
C ILE A 26 -17.77 -18.71 3.78
N VAL A 27 -18.65 -19.71 3.58
CA VAL A 27 -20.07 -19.49 3.25
C VAL A 27 -20.80 -18.79 4.38
N LEU A 28 -20.59 -19.22 5.62
CA LEU A 28 -21.21 -18.63 6.81
C LEU A 28 -20.67 -17.21 7.04
N LEU A 29 -19.36 -17.02 6.93
CA LEU A 29 -18.73 -15.71 7.09
C LEU A 29 -19.21 -14.70 6.04
N CYS A 30 -19.38 -15.12 4.78
CA CYS A 30 -19.93 -14.28 3.73
C CYS A 30 -21.38 -13.89 4.01
N ALA A 31 -22.20 -14.83 4.52
CA ALA A 31 -23.59 -14.56 4.90
C ALA A 31 -23.66 -13.54 6.05
N ILE A 32 -22.84 -13.70 7.09
CA ILE A 32 -22.77 -12.78 8.23
C ILE A 32 -22.28 -11.38 7.79
N ALA A 33 -21.26 -11.30 6.93
CA ALA A 33 -20.70 -10.04 6.46
C ALA A 33 -21.59 -9.30 5.43
N GLY A 34 -22.65 -9.96 4.94
CA GLY A 34 -23.56 -9.45 3.91
C GLY A 34 -22.89 -9.34 2.54
N ILE A 35 -22.05 -10.31 2.18
CA ILE A 35 -21.30 -10.33 0.92
C ILE A 35 -21.71 -11.57 0.11
N SER A 36 -21.89 -11.41 -1.20
CA SER A 36 -22.03 -12.55 -2.09
C SER A 36 -20.74 -13.40 -2.11
N ARG A 37 -20.91 -14.73 -2.03
CA ARG A 37 -19.82 -15.72 -2.15
C ARG A 37 -19.00 -15.54 -3.44
N SER A 38 -19.65 -15.21 -4.55
CA SER A 38 -18.99 -14.95 -5.83
C SER A 38 -18.05 -13.74 -5.79
N ALA A 39 -18.45 -12.66 -5.12
CA ALA A 39 -17.58 -11.49 -4.92
C ALA A 39 -16.36 -11.82 -4.06
N TYR A 40 -16.51 -12.65 -3.02
CA TYR A 40 -15.37 -13.09 -2.21
C TYR A 40 -14.33 -13.83 -3.04
N TYR A 41 -14.71 -14.87 -3.78
CA TYR A 41 -13.75 -15.60 -4.61
C TYR A 41 -13.19 -14.77 -5.76
N LYS A 42 -13.98 -13.84 -6.31
CA LYS A 42 -13.48 -12.87 -7.30
C LYS A 42 -12.39 -11.97 -6.73
N TRP A 43 -12.54 -11.55 -5.46
CA TRP A 43 -11.53 -10.79 -4.75
C TRP A 43 -10.28 -11.63 -4.50
N THR A 44 -10.43 -12.87 -4.03
CA THR A 44 -9.30 -13.77 -3.73
C THR A 44 -8.45 -14.08 -4.97
N ASN A 45 -9.08 -14.27 -6.14
CA ASN A 45 -8.41 -14.60 -7.40
C ASN A 45 -8.03 -13.36 -8.23
N ARG A 46 -8.15 -12.15 -7.67
CA ARG A 46 -7.94 -10.92 -8.41
C ARG A 46 -6.47 -10.71 -8.74
N LYS A 47 -6.17 -10.46 -10.02
CA LYS A 47 -4.87 -9.96 -10.46
C LYS A 47 -4.78 -8.45 -10.26
N GLU A 48 -3.62 -7.98 -9.80
CA GLU A 48 -3.36 -6.55 -9.62
C GLU A 48 -3.43 -5.81 -10.94
N THR A 49 -4.04 -4.62 -10.92
CA THR A 49 -4.10 -3.79 -12.12
C THR A 49 -2.77 -3.06 -12.34
N LYS A 50 -2.47 -2.70 -13.60
CA LYS A 50 -1.25 -1.92 -13.93
C LYS A 50 -1.15 -0.63 -13.10
N ILE A 51 -2.28 0.03 -12.83
CA ILE A 51 -2.34 1.26 -12.03
C ILE A 51 -1.99 0.99 -10.57
N GLU A 52 -2.49 -0.09 -9.98
CA GLU A 52 -2.16 -0.48 -8.60
C GLU A 52 -0.69 -0.83 -8.45
N ALA A 53 -0.11 -1.54 -9.43
CA ALA A 53 1.31 -1.83 -9.47
C ALA A 53 2.16 -0.54 -9.54
N GLU A 54 1.80 0.40 -10.42
CA GLU A 54 2.45 1.71 -10.50
C GLU A 54 2.33 2.50 -9.20
N ASN A 55 1.16 2.48 -8.54
CA ASN A 55 0.94 3.15 -7.25
C ASN A 55 1.82 2.55 -6.14
N LYS A 56 1.97 1.23 -6.10
CA LYS A 56 2.88 0.56 -5.16
C LYS A 56 4.33 1.00 -5.36
N ILE A 57 4.79 1.09 -6.62
CA ILE A 57 6.14 1.57 -6.94
C ILE A 57 6.29 3.04 -6.49
N LEU A 58 5.32 3.89 -6.80
CA LEU A 58 5.33 5.29 -6.39
C LEU A 58 5.46 5.45 -4.88
N ILE A 59 4.70 4.70 -4.09
CA ILE A 59 4.75 4.77 -2.63
C ILE A 59 6.08 4.27 -2.10
N LYS A 60 6.62 3.17 -2.65
CA LYS A 60 7.94 2.68 -2.26
C LYS A 60 9.02 3.74 -2.49
N GLU A 61 9.01 4.39 -3.65
CA GLU A 61 9.97 5.46 -3.96
C GLU A 61 9.76 6.72 -3.10
N MET A 62 8.51 7.04 -2.74
CA MET A 62 8.21 8.11 -1.78
C MET A 62 8.83 7.82 -0.41
N VAL A 63 8.60 6.63 0.13
CA VAL A 63 9.12 6.22 1.44
C VAL A 63 10.64 6.26 1.46
N LYS A 64 11.30 5.73 0.42
CA LYS A 64 12.77 5.80 0.29
C LYS A 64 13.29 7.24 0.26
N LEU A 65 12.60 8.13 -0.43
CA LEU A 65 12.97 9.54 -0.43
C LEU A 65 12.79 10.16 0.96
N TYR A 66 11.72 9.81 1.68
CA TYR A 66 11.49 10.28 3.04
C TYR A 66 12.59 9.89 4.02
N GLU A 67 13.04 8.63 3.96
CA GLU A 67 14.12 8.13 4.82
C GLU A 67 15.47 8.78 4.52
N LYS A 68 15.77 9.08 3.25
CA LYS A 68 17.06 9.71 2.87
C LYS A 68 17.24 11.16 3.33
N VAL A 69 16.15 11.86 3.67
CA VAL A 69 16.18 13.28 4.07
C VAL A 69 15.56 13.52 5.44
N ASP A 70 15.56 12.48 6.29
CA ASP A 70 15.09 12.53 7.67
C ASP A 70 13.76 13.29 7.82
N GLU A 71 12.77 12.92 7.00
CA GLU A 71 11.40 13.42 7.10
C GLU A 71 11.17 14.92 6.83
N THR A 72 12.20 15.66 6.42
CA THR A 72 12.12 17.12 6.22
C THR A 72 11.26 17.54 5.01
N TYR A 73 10.94 16.60 4.11
CA TYR A 73 10.28 16.92 2.84
C TYR A 73 8.75 16.96 2.94
N GLY A 74 8.18 18.14 2.69
CA GLY A 74 6.74 18.29 2.41
C GLY A 74 6.33 17.88 0.99
N TYR A 75 5.02 17.80 0.74
CA TYR A 75 4.40 17.36 -0.54
C TYR A 75 5.05 17.94 -1.80
N ARG A 76 5.30 19.27 -1.84
CA ARG A 76 5.86 19.95 -3.02
C ARG A 76 7.28 19.47 -3.36
N ARG A 77 8.15 19.31 -2.34
CA ARG A 77 9.54 18.86 -2.52
C ARG A 77 9.58 17.39 -2.94
N LEU A 78 8.74 16.57 -2.32
CA LEU A 78 8.59 15.17 -2.67
C LEU A 78 8.15 14.97 -4.13
N LYS A 79 7.09 15.69 -4.55
CA LYS A 79 6.59 15.65 -5.93
C LYS A 79 7.67 16.04 -6.95
N ARG A 80 8.43 17.10 -6.67
CA ARG A 80 9.52 17.56 -7.56
C ARG A 80 10.59 16.49 -7.73
N ASN A 81 11.03 15.87 -6.64
CA ASN A 81 12.06 14.83 -6.68
C ASN A 81 11.58 13.54 -7.32
N LEU A 82 10.32 13.14 -7.10
CA LEU A 82 9.73 11.98 -7.76
C LEU A 82 9.59 12.20 -9.26
N ASN A 83 9.10 13.36 -9.70
CA ASN A 83 9.01 13.70 -11.12
C ASN A 83 10.39 13.68 -11.79
N LYS A 84 11.44 14.17 -11.11
CA LYS A 84 12.83 14.10 -11.61
C LYS A 84 13.33 12.65 -11.70
N LYS A 85 13.09 11.84 -10.67
CA LYS A 85 13.60 10.46 -10.60
C LYS A 85 12.89 9.50 -11.58
N LEU A 86 11.59 9.68 -11.76
CA LEU A 86 10.76 8.83 -12.61
C LEU A 86 10.64 9.33 -14.05
N TRP A 87 11.25 10.48 -14.38
CA TRP A 87 11.21 11.12 -15.70
C TRP A 87 9.78 11.23 -16.29
N LYS A 88 8.78 11.33 -15.41
CA LYS A 88 7.36 11.36 -15.77
C LYS A 88 6.69 12.53 -15.05
N LYS A 89 5.92 13.33 -15.79
CA LYS A 89 5.05 14.37 -15.22
C LYS A 89 3.70 13.76 -14.88
N PHE A 90 3.48 13.40 -13.63
CA PHE A 90 2.15 12.97 -13.19
C PHE A 90 1.28 14.14 -12.73
N ASN A 91 -0.03 14.02 -12.92
CA ASN A 91 -1.01 14.99 -12.44
C ASN A 91 -0.99 15.06 -10.90
N HIS A 92 -1.26 16.24 -10.32
CA HIS A 92 -1.24 16.47 -8.87
C HIS A 92 -2.17 15.52 -8.11
N LYS A 93 -3.36 15.22 -8.64
CA LYS A 93 -4.32 14.27 -8.06
C LYS A 93 -3.73 12.87 -7.85
N ARG A 94 -2.80 12.46 -8.71
CA ARG A 94 -2.16 11.15 -8.66
C ARG A 94 -1.16 11.01 -7.52
N TYR A 95 -0.67 12.14 -6.98
CA TYR A 95 0.27 12.17 -5.86
C TYR A 95 -0.40 12.31 -4.49
N ILE A 96 -1.64 12.80 -4.42
CA ILE A 96 -2.32 13.09 -3.15
C ILE A 96 -2.53 11.79 -2.35
N SER A 97 -3.16 10.79 -2.96
CA SER A 97 -3.44 9.52 -2.28
C SER A 97 -2.16 8.73 -1.89
N PRO A 98 -1.14 8.59 -2.76
CA PRO A 98 0.15 8.01 -2.37
C PRO A 98 0.87 8.77 -1.25
N TYR A 99 0.79 10.11 -1.25
CA TYR A 99 1.42 10.95 -0.23
C TYR A 99 0.77 10.78 1.15
N GLU A 100 -0.56 10.82 1.22
CA GLU A 100 -1.29 10.58 2.47
C GLU A 100 -1.01 9.19 3.04
N ASN A 101 -0.94 8.18 2.16
CA ASN A 101 -0.59 6.83 2.56
C ASN A 101 0.86 6.77 3.07
N CYS A 102 1.81 7.36 2.34
CA CYS A 102 3.20 7.43 2.77
C CYS A 102 3.34 8.11 4.14
N ARG A 103 2.63 9.22 4.37
CA ARG A 103 2.60 9.92 5.65
C ARG A 103 2.07 9.02 6.78
N PHE A 104 0.98 8.29 6.52
CA PHE A 104 0.41 7.35 7.48
C PHE A 104 1.39 6.20 7.82
N LYS A 105 2.08 5.64 6.83
CA LYS A 105 3.08 4.58 7.05
C LYS A 105 4.27 5.06 7.88
N ILE A 106 4.74 6.28 7.62
CA ILE A 106 5.85 6.89 8.38
C ILE A 106 5.43 7.16 9.83
N SER A 107 4.17 7.50 10.08
CA SER A 107 3.65 7.70 11.44
C SER A 107 3.46 6.40 12.23
N ASN A 108 3.46 5.22 11.60
CA ASN A 108 3.32 3.93 12.28
C ASN A 108 4.70 3.36 12.70
N PRO A 109 5.01 3.24 14.01
CA PRO A 109 6.32 2.80 14.49
C PRO A 109 6.73 1.39 14.01
N GLN A 110 5.76 0.46 13.90
CA GLN A 110 6.06 -0.93 13.51
C GLN A 110 6.45 -1.03 12.03
N GLU A 111 5.79 -0.26 11.15
CA GLU A 111 6.11 -0.22 9.73
C GLU A 111 7.43 0.53 9.49
N LYS A 112 7.70 1.60 10.24
CA LYS A 112 8.97 2.35 10.19
C LYS A 112 10.17 1.48 10.55
N GLU A 113 10.04 0.64 11.58
CA GLU A 113 11.06 -0.31 12.00
C GLU A 113 11.30 -1.41 10.93
N ALA A 114 10.22 -1.94 10.35
CA ALA A 114 10.30 -2.94 9.28
C ALA A 114 10.98 -2.38 8.01
N LEU A 115 10.70 -1.14 7.64
CA LEU A 115 11.32 -0.46 6.51
C LEU A 115 12.81 -0.21 6.76
N ARG A 116 13.20 0.29 7.94
CA ARG A 116 14.62 0.47 8.32
C ARG A 116 15.45 -0.81 8.20
N LYS A 117 14.91 -1.97 8.61
CA LYS A 117 15.59 -3.28 8.52
C LYS A 117 15.78 -3.77 7.07
N VAL A 118 14.86 -3.45 6.16
CA VAL A 118 14.97 -3.76 4.73
C VAL A 118 16.02 -2.88 4.04
N TYR A 119 16.21 -1.66 4.53
CA TYR A 119 17.14 -0.70 3.92
C TYR A 119 18.56 -0.72 4.49
N SER A 120 18.75 -1.13 5.76
CA SER A 120 20.09 -1.38 6.32
C SER A 120 20.82 -2.54 5.63
N SER A 121 20.08 -3.52 5.10
CA SER A 121 20.62 -4.68 4.36
C SER A 121 20.88 -4.41 2.87
N THR A 122 20.29 -3.38 2.27
CA THR A 122 20.49 -3.05 0.84
C THR A 122 21.59 -2.00 0.60
N SER A 123 22.03 -1.28 1.64
CA SER A 123 23.11 -0.30 1.55
C SER A 123 24.52 -0.90 1.43
N GLN A 124 24.67 -2.23 1.54
CA GLN A 124 25.94 -2.96 1.36
C GLN A 124 26.18 -3.46 -0.07
N ARG A 125 25.28 -3.18 -1.04
CA ARG A 125 25.40 -3.71 -2.42
C ARG A 125 25.67 -2.67 -3.50
N ILE A 126 26.01 -1.44 -3.12
CA ILE A 126 26.43 -0.37 -4.03
C ILE A 126 27.64 0.34 -3.41
N TYR A 127 28.77 -0.36 -3.34
CA TYR A 127 30.13 0.18 -3.36
C TYR A 127 31.02 -0.83 -4.04
#